data_AF-A0A2N5AID7-F1
#
_entry.id   AF-A0A2N5AID7-F1
#
_cell.length_a   1.000
_cell.length_b   1.000
_cell.length_c   1.000
_cell.angle_alpha   90.00
_cell.angle_beta   90.00
_cell.angle_gamma   90.00
#
_symmetry.space_group_name_H-M   'P 1'
#
loop_
_entity.id
_entity.type
_entity.pdbx_description
1 polymer ?
#
loop_
_entity_poly.entity_id
_entity_poly.type
_entity_poly.pdbx_seq_one_letter_code
_entity_poly.pdbx_strand_id
1 'polypeptide(L)'
;ILIDPPYEIKTDYQAVVTGIHEGYKRFATGTYALWYPVVLRAQIKRMIKELEATGIRKILQIELAVRPDSDQRGMTASGMIVINPPWKLEQQMNNVLPWLHSKLVPAGTGHATVSWIVPE
;
A
#
# COMPACT_ATOMS: atom_id res chain seq x y z
N ILE A 1 1.12 2.56 -13.85
CA ILE A 1 2.56 2.46 -13.51
C ILE A 1 2.66 1.57 -12.28
N LEU A 2 3.25 0.39 -12.41
CA LEU A 2 3.51 -0.50 -11.27
C LEU A 2 4.90 -0.18 -10.69
N ILE A 3 5.01 -0.08 -9.38
CA ILE A 3 6.25 0.15 -8.64
C ILE A 3 6.32 -0.94 -7.57
N ASP A 4 7.29 -1.83 -7.71
CA ASP A 4 7.42 -3.04 -6.90
C ASP A 4 8.90 -3.38 -6.68
N PRO A 5 9.62 -2.60 -5.85
CA PRO A 5 11.02 -2.89 -5.54
C PRO A 5 11.12 -4.04 -4.52
N PRO A 6 12.31 -4.64 -4.37
CA PRO A 6 12.50 -5.76 -3.44
C PRO A 6 12.50 -5.37 -1.95
N TYR A 7 12.70 -4.07 -1.61
CA TYR A 7 12.82 -3.56 -0.23
C TYR A 7 13.97 -4.18 0.58
N GLU A 8 15.06 -4.57 -0.09
CA GLU A 8 16.26 -5.12 0.56
C GLU A 8 17.06 -4.03 1.28
N ILE A 9 17.03 -2.81 0.76
CA ILE A 9 17.74 -1.67 1.32
C ILE A 9 16.73 -0.68 1.89
N LYS A 10 17.00 -0.15 3.09
CA LYS A 10 16.10 0.79 3.79
C LYS A 10 15.74 2.02 2.96
N THR A 11 16.60 2.43 2.04
CA THR A 11 16.40 3.57 1.15
C THR A 11 15.28 3.35 0.12
N ASP A 12 14.87 2.10 -0.14
CA ASP A 12 13.81 1.80 -1.10
C ASP A 12 12.49 2.47 -0.71
N TYR A 13 12.19 2.55 0.60
CA TYR A 13 11.00 3.26 1.12
C TYR A 13 10.98 4.75 0.76
N GLN A 14 12.13 5.43 0.77
CA GLN A 14 12.21 6.84 0.35
C GLN A 14 12.24 6.97 -1.18
N ALA A 15 12.91 6.04 -1.86
CA ALA A 15 13.06 6.05 -3.31
C ALA A 15 11.71 5.92 -4.02
N VAL A 16 10.80 5.06 -3.52
CA VAL A 16 9.46 4.92 -4.11
C VAL A 16 8.63 6.19 -4.01
N VAL A 17 8.69 6.91 -2.89
CA VAL A 17 7.97 8.18 -2.71
C VAL A 17 8.52 9.23 -3.69
N THR A 18 9.84 9.32 -3.79
CA THR A 18 10.51 10.26 -4.70
C THR A 18 10.19 9.95 -6.16
N GLY A 19 10.26 8.67 -6.55
CA GLY A 19 9.93 8.21 -7.89
C GLY A 19 8.47 8.44 -8.27
N ILE A 20 7.54 8.21 -7.33
CA ILE A 20 6.12 8.55 -7.51
C ILE A 20 5.94 10.04 -7.70
N HIS A 21 6.55 10.88 -6.86
CA HIS A 21 6.39 12.33 -6.95
C HIS A 21 6.89 12.86 -8.30
N GLU A 22 8.06 12.42 -8.76
CA GLU A 22 8.61 12.81 -10.05
C GLU A 22 7.79 12.26 -11.23
N GLY A 23 7.32 11.01 -11.13
CA GLY A 23 6.43 10.42 -12.12
C GLY A 23 5.12 11.20 -12.24
N TYR A 24 4.49 11.50 -11.10
CA TYR A 24 3.21 12.21 -11.03
C TYR A 24 3.33 13.64 -11.56
N LYS A 25 4.44 14.35 -11.29
CA LYS A 25 4.71 15.68 -11.88
C LYS A 25 4.71 15.67 -13.41
N ARG A 26 5.09 14.55 -14.03
CA ARG A 26 5.15 14.38 -15.49
C ARG A 26 3.86 13.80 -16.05
N PHE A 27 3.12 13.02 -15.28
CA PHE A 27 1.91 12.34 -15.71
C PHE A 27 0.88 12.22 -14.58
N ALA A 28 0.31 13.35 -14.17
CA ALA A 28 -0.58 13.45 -13.00
C ALA A 28 -1.89 12.65 -13.12
N THR A 29 -2.32 12.28 -14.34
CA THR A 29 -3.53 11.50 -14.57
C THR A 29 -3.29 9.98 -14.61
N GLY A 30 -2.04 9.55 -14.50
CA GLY A 30 -1.70 8.13 -14.46
C GLY A 30 -2.20 7.45 -13.19
N THR A 31 -2.59 6.17 -13.31
CA THR A 31 -2.77 5.30 -12.15
C THR A 31 -1.42 4.72 -11.74
N TYR A 32 -0.98 5.01 -10.51
CA TYR A 32 0.24 4.47 -9.92
C TYR A 32 -0.14 3.42 -8.88
N ALA A 33 0.44 2.23 -8.98
CA ALA A 33 0.22 1.13 -8.06
C ALA A 33 1.56 0.76 -7.43
N LEU A 34 1.70 0.98 -6.13
CA LEU A 34 2.89 0.70 -5.34
C LEU A 34 2.63 -0.51 -4.45
N TRP A 35 3.37 -1.58 -4.63
CA TRP A 35 3.40 -2.68 -3.67
C TRP A 35 4.32 -2.34 -2.49
N TYR A 36 3.99 -2.77 -1.28
CA TYR A 36 4.87 -2.63 -0.12
C TYR A 36 4.72 -3.80 0.88
N PRO A 37 5.83 -4.24 1.53
CA PRO A 37 5.80 -5.24 2.58
C PRO A 37 5.67 -4.60 3.97
N VAL A 38 4.93 -5.23 4.89
CA VAL A 38 4.94 -4.87 6.31
C VAL A 38 5.87 -5.80 7.06
N VAL A 39 7.13 -5.38 7.19
CA VAL A 39 8.15 -6.02 8.04
C VAL A 39 8.27 -5.26 9.36
N LEU A 40 8.33 -3.92 9.30
CA LEU A 40 8.24 -3.03 10.47
C LEU A 40 7.21 -1.95 10.16
N ARG A 41 6.12 -1.92 10.94
CA ARG A 41 5.01 -0.97 10.73
C ARG A 41 5.47 0.49 10.72
N ALA A 42 6.51 0.82 11.49
CA ALA A 42 7.09 2.17 11.54
C ALA A 42 7.62 2.64 10.17
N GLN A 43 8.18 1.75 9.34
CA GLN A 43 8.66 2.10 8.00
C GLN A 43 7.51 2.48 7.08
N ILE A 44 6.41 1.74 7.14
CA ILE A 44 5.21 1.99 6.34
C ILE A 44 4.51 3.27 6.77
N LYS A 45 4.36 3.50 8.09
CA LYS A 45 3.83 4.76 8.61
C LYS A 45 4.63 5.96 8.14
N ARG A 46 5.97 5.85 8.11
CA ARG A 46 6.84 6.91 7.60
C ARG A 46 6.68 7.12 6.09
N MET A 47 6.67 6.04 5.30
CA MET A 47 6.48 6.10 3.85
C MET A 47 5.13 6.74 3.48
N ILE A 48 4.05 6.37 4.17
CA ILE A 48 2.72 6.96 3.98
C ILE A 48 2.75 8.46 4.30
N LYS A 49 3.35 8.86 5.42
CA LYS A 49 3.49 10.28 5.78
C LYS A 49 4.30 11.08 4.75
N GLU A 50 5.38 10.51 4.23
CA GLU A 50 6.18 11.12 3.17
C GLU A 50 5.38 11.24 1.86
N LEU A 51 4.53 10.26 1.56
CA LEU A 51 3.62 10.30 0.40
C LEU A 51 2.52 11.36 0.56
N GLU A 52 1.91 11.49 1.74
CA GLU A 52 0.95 12.57 2.05
C GLU A 52 1.58 13.96 1.87
N ALA A 53 2.84 14.11 2.32
CA ALA A 53 3.59 15.37 2.21
C ALA A 53 3.87 15.80 0.76
N THR A 54 3.71 14.91 -0.23
CA THR A 54 3.84 15.27 -1.66
C THR A 54 2.69 16.15 -2.16
N GLY A 55 1.57 16.20 -1.43
CA GLY A 55 0.36 16.92 -1.83
C GLY A 55 -0.50 16.18 -2.88
N ILE A 56 -0.12 14.95 -3.27
CA ILE A 56 -0.91 14.13 -4.20
C ILE A 56 -2.24 13.72 -3.52
N ARG A 57 -3.34 13.77 -4.28
CA ARG A 57 -4.70 13.40 -3.85
C ARG A 57 -5.10 12.04 -4.41
N LYS A 58 -6.26 11.53 -3.99
CA LYS A 58 -6.84 10.27 -4.48
C LYS A 58 -5.90 9.07 -4.30
N ILE A 59 -5.44 8.88 -3.08
CA ILE A 59 -4.53 7.82 -2.69
C ILE A 59 -5.30 6.77 -1.88
N LEU A 60 -5.55 5.62 -2.49
CA LEU A 60 -6.20 4.47 -1.87
C LEU A 60 -5.15 3.49 -1.35
N GLN A 61 -5.35 2.96 -0.15
CA GLN A 61 -4.56 1.89 0.43
C GLN A 61 -5.39 0.63 0.54
N ILE A 62 -4.81 -0.48 0.09
CA ILE A 62 -5.36 -1.82 0.22
C ILE A 62 -4.31 -2.68 0.92
N GLU A 63 -4.63 -3.26 2.05
CA GLU A 63 -3.68 -4.06 2.83
C GLU A 63 -4.29 -5.41 3.24
N LEU A 64 -3.51 -6.48 3.13
CA LEU A 64 -3.86 -7.80 3.65
C LEU A 64 -2.73 -8.29 4.55
N ALA A 65 -3.08 -8.49 5.81
CA ALA A 65 -2.23 -9.03 6.86
C ALA A 65 -2.62 -10.47 7.18
N VAL A 66 -1.65 -11.38 7.13
CA VAL A 66 -1.83 -12.78 7.53
C VAL A 66 -1.58 -12.97 9.03
N ARG A 67 -0.84 -12.05 9.64
CA ARG A 67 -0.53 -12.01 11.07
C ARG A 67 -0.61 -10.56 11.57
N PRO A 68 -0.85 -10.33 12.88
CA PRO A 68 -0.67 -9.01 13.48
C PRO A 68 0.75 -8.48 13.26
N ASP A 69 0.90 -7.16 13.34
CA ASP A 69 2.22 -6.51 13.33
C ASP A 69 3.12 -7.08 14.44
N SER A 70 4.41 -7.20 14.14
CA SER A 70 5.41 -7.73 15.05
C SER A 70 6.75 -7.07 14.78
N ASP A 71 7.57 -6.94 15.82
CA ASP A 71 8.98 -6.51 15.69
C ASP A 71 9.92 -7.71 15.43
N GLN A 72 9.37 -8.92 15.34
CA GLN A 72 10.12 -10.11 14.96
C GLN A 72 10.45 -10.11 13.47
N ARG A 73 11.47 -10.88 13.08
CA ARG A 73 11.85 -11.00 11.66
C ARG A 73 10.71 -11.60 10.84
N GLY A 74 10.50 -11.02 9.66
CA GLY A 74 9.59 -11.53 8.65
C GLY A 74 8.48 -10.56 8.30
N MET A 75 7.82 -10.83 7.17
CA MET A 75 6.69 -10.04 6.71
C MET A 75 5.39 -10.57 7.35
N THR A 76 4.59 -9.67 7.93
CA THR A 76 3.28 -9.99 8.53
C THR A 76 2.12 -9.62 7.62
N ALA A 77 2.31 -8.63 6.75
CA ALA A 77 1.33 -8.16 5.79
C ALA A 77 2.01 -7.62 4.52
N SER A 78 1.22 -7.39 3.48
CA SER A 78 1.61 -6.56 2.35
C SER A 78 0.43 -5.71 1.91
N GLY A 79 0.70 -4.65 1.16
CA GLY A 79 -0.35 -3.82 0.61
C GLY A 79 -0.02 -3.22 -0.74
N MET A 80 -1.06 -2.64 -1.33
CA MET A 80 -1.02 -1.84 -2.53
C MET A 80 -1.48 -0.42 -2.19
N ILE A 81 -0.65 0.57 -2.47
CA ILE A 81 -1.06 1.97 -2.53
C ILE A 81 -1.37 2.31 -3.99
N VAL A 82 -2.57 2.82 -4.25
CA VAL A 82 -3.03 3.15 -5.60
C VAL A 82 -3.41 4.64 -5.67
N ILE A 83 -2.66 5.40 -6.46
CA ILE A 83 -2.94 6.80 -6.78
C ILE A 83 -3.78 6.84 -8.05
N ASN A 84 -4.81 7.69 -8.07
CA ASN A 84 -5.82 7.73 -9.13
C ASN A 84 -6.41 6.33 -9.40
N PRO A 85 -6.96 5.66 -8.37
CA PRO A 85 -7.56 4.34 -8.55
C PRO A 85 -8.74 4.42 -9.54
N PRO A 86 -8.93 3.39 -10.39
CA PRO A 86 -10.15 3.26 -11.17
C PRO A 86 -11.38 3.23 -10.26
N TRP A 87 -12.48 3.83 -10.71
CA TRP A 87 -13.68 4.10 -9.89
C TRP A 87 -14.31 2.87 -9.21
N LYS A 88 -14.15 1.67 -9.77
CA LYS A 88 -14.66 0.43 -9.15
C LYS A 88 -13.71 -0.20 -8.14
N LEU A 89 -12.45 0.21 -8.08
CA LEU A 89 -11.41 -0.55 -7.39
C LEU A 89 -11.72 -0.69 -5.89
N GLU A 90 -12.10 0.39 -5.21
CA GLU A 90 -12.48 0.36 -3.80
C GLU A 90 -13.63 -0.64 -3.55
N GLN A 91 -14.70 -0.57 -4.35
CA GLN A 91 -15.84 -1.48 -4.24
C GLN A 91 -15.42 -2.94 -4.51
N GLN A 92 -14.62 -3.18 -5.55
CA GLN A 92 -14.14 -4.51 -5.90
C GLN A 92 -13.31 -5.11 -4.76
N MET A 93 -12.40 -4.33 -4.18
CA MET A 93 -11.57 -4.79 -3.06
C MET A 93 -12.40 -5.04 -1.80
N ASN A 94 -13.36 -4.19 -1.47
CA ASN A 94 -14.30 -4.44 -0.38
C ASN A 94 -15.10 -5.75 -0.58
N ASN A 95 -15.44 -6.10 -1.82
CA ASN A 95 -16.15 -7.34 -2.13
C ASN A 95 -15.25 -8.59 -2.03
N VAL A 96 -13.99 -8.52 -2.48
CA VAL A 96 -13.13 -9.72 -2.60
C VAL A 96 -12.20 -9.95 -1.41
N LEU A 97 -11.80 -8.90 -0.68
CA LEU A 97 -10.83 -9.04 0.41
C LEU A 97 -11.30 -9.96 1.54
N PRO A 98 -12.57 -9.95 2.00
CA PRO A 98 -13.03 -10.90 3.01
C PRO A 98 -12.90 -12.36 2.55
N TRP A 99 -13.24 -12.63 1.29
CA TRP A 99 -13.09 -13.97 0.72
C TRP A 99 -11.60 -14.36 0.60
N LEU A 100 -10.76 -13.47 0.09
CA LEU A 100 -9.32 -13.70 -0.02
C LEU A 100 -8.69 -13.97 1.35
N HIS A 101 -8.99 -13.15 2.35
CA HIS A 101 -8.48 -13.33 3.72
C HIS A 101 -8.90 -14.69 4.28
N SER A 102 -10.17 -15.09 4.11
CA SER A 102 -10.64 -16.41 4.58
C SER A 102 -9.92 -17.61 3.93
N LYS A 103 -9.45 -17.46 2.69
CA LYS A 103 -8.74 -18.52 1.96
C LYS A 103 -7.24 -18.52 2.20
N LEU A 104 -6.64 -17.35 2.32
CA LEU A 104 -5.20 -17.18 2.53
C LEU A 104 -4.81 -17.32 4.00
N VAL A 105 -5.75 -17.06 4.92
CA VAL A 105 -5.51 -17.07 6.37
C VAL A 105 -6.53 -17.96 7.06
N PRO A 106 -6.38 -19.30 7.02
CA PRO A 106 -7.34 -20.23 7.63
C PRO A 106 -7.55 -20.00 9.13
N ALA A 107 -6.55 -19.46 9.83
CA ALA A 107 -6.62 -19.13 11.25
C ALA A 107 -7.40 -17.84 11.56
N GLY A 108 -7.77 -17.05 10.54
CA GLY A 108 -8.47 -15.77 10.71
C GLY A 108 -7.66 -14.67 11.38
N THR A 109 -6.33 -14.81 11.48
CA THR A 109 -5.43 -13.82 12.08
C THR A 109 -5.17 -12.62 11.16
N GLY A 110 -4.66 -11.52 11.71
CA GLY A 110 -4.39 -10.31 10.91
C GLY A 110 -5.67 -9.62 10.47
N HIS A 111 -5.66 -9.03 9.26
CA HIS A 111 -6.75 -8.18 8.75
C HIS A 111 -6.70 -8.08 7.23
N ALA A 112 -7.79 -7.59 6.63
CA ALA A 112 -7.79 -7.11 5.26
C ALA A 112 -8.62 -5.83 5.17
N THR A 113 -8.04 -4.76 4.65
CA THR A 113 -8.63 -3.40 4.72
C THR A 113 -8.48 -2.63 3.41
N VAL A 114 -9.45 -1.77 3.15
CA VAL A 114 -9.41 -0.74 2.10
C VAL A 114 -9.67 0.60 2.78
N SER A 115 -8.80 1.59 2.57
CA SER A 115 -8.94 2.92 3.17
C SER A 115 -8.27 3.99 2.34
N TRP A 116 -8.81 5.21 2.35
CA TRP A 116 -8.17 6.36 1.73
C TRP A 116 -7.07 6.92 2.63
N ILE A 117 -5.85 7.03 2.10
CA ILE A 117 -4.77 7.80 2.73
C ILE A 117 -5.05 9.29 2.53
N VAL A 118 -5.29 9.67 1.28
CA VAL A 118 -5.71 11.04 0.91
C VAL A 118 -6.95 10.94 0.01
N PRO A 119 -8.12 11.45 0.43
CA PRO A 119 -9.33 11.45 -0.39
C PRO A 119 -9.21 12.44 -1.56
N GLU A 120 -10.29 12.61 -2.34
CA GLU A 120 -10.37 13.63 -3.40
C GLU A 120 -10.06 15.03 -2.86
#